data_AF-A0AAJ0GTW3-F1
#
_entry.id   AF-A0AAJ0GTW3-F1
#
_cell.length_a   1.000
_cell.length_b   1.000
_cell.length_c   1.000
_cell.angle_alpha   90.00
_cell.angle_beta   90.00
_cell.angle_gamma   90.00
#
_symmetry.space_group_name_H-M   'P 1'
#
loop_
_entity.id
_entity.type
_entity.pdbx_description
1 polymer ?
#
loop_
_entity_poly.entity_id
_entity_poly.type
_entity_poly.pdbx_seq_one_letter_code
_entity_poly.pdbx_strand_id
1 'polypeptide(L)'
;MSSDQNRRWVYLWPIAYRQEERQTLEVSVHTLHPKRRNWWYSESHGQTTSIVIYTDIEGRECTIIPIPIRRSTCNPRELTFLRPISRWLQVCTQDHSGCWSEGVPLPARVLDVSVATDSDDRVSLYASRGETGVYASLSYCWGDALPLRTTQSTYRDRQNGISFHQLPRTLQDAVTVTRALGIKYLWIDALCIVQDSQEDWEIQSSNMAAIYKNAYVVIAADIAKDCNSGFLPRKSQQTSERVLAKVASSSDDSECVIYGRVLRKHGGAESSSGGFSAESIRPLGERAWTLQEEVLASRIIHFAHDELYWECQSDSLCECMDMDQDKTTFSPASWSPRAVFSRCRDSKNAKETFSSWTRLVQNYRRRNITKRMDRLPALSGIVKEISDAGEHGRYLAGLWSAHLPEALLWGARASYARRVFPYRAPSWSWACLEKSPGYDESDFIIDYGTTLEKVYTTILETECTPSGKDPFGTVSGGQIRLTAPLLEV
;
A
#
# COMPACT_ATOMS: atom_id res chain seq x y z
N MET A 1 8.62 51.66 1.07
CA MET A 1 7.29 51.38 0.46
C MET A 1 7.51 50.57 -0.80
N SER A 2 7.40 49.24 -0.73
CA SER A 2 7.30 48.34 -1.88
C SER A 2 7.05 46.90 -1.36
N SER A 3 6.25 46.14 -2.12
CA SER A 3 6.06 44.68 -2.09
C SER A 3 5.09 44.02 -1.08
N ASP A 4 3.86 44.53 -0.94
CA ASP A 4 2.75 43.78 -0.29
C ASP A 4 1.53 43.57 -1.21
N GLN A 5 1.76 43.51 -2.54
CA GLN A 5 0.69 43.57 -3.57
C GLN A 5 0.16 42.21 -4.09
N ASN A 6 0.45 41.09 -3.45
CA ASN A 6 -0.05 39.77 -3.91
C ASN A 6 -0.79 38.97 -2.83
N ARG A 7 -1.54 39.63 -1.95
CA ARG A 7 -2.44 38.95 -1.01
C ARG A 7 -3.81 38.73 -1.67
N ARG A 8 -4.10 37.48 -2.03
CA ARG A 8 -5.45 37.00 -2.39
C ARG A 8 -6.19 36.69 -1.09
N TRP A 9 -7.39 37.22 -0.93
CA TRP A 9 -8.23 37.05 0.26
C TRP A 9 -9.34 36.03 -0.04
N VAL A 10 -9.62 35.13 0.91
CA VAL A 10 -10.72 34.17 0.84
C VAL A 10 -11.60 34.38 2.06
N TYR A 11 -12.90 34.54 1.85
CA TYR A 11 -13.90 34.71 2.90
C TYR A 11 -14.78 33.46 2.97
N LEU A 12 -14.89 32.87 4.16
CA LEU A 12 -15.86 31.81 4.48
C LEU A 12 -17.09 32.46 5.13
N TRP A 13 -18.31 32.18 4.67
CA TRP A 13 -19.54 32.74 5.28
C TRP A 13 -20.10 31.76 6.32
N PRO A 14 -20.71 32.23 7.44
CA PRO A 14 -21.31 31.33 8.41
C PRO A 14 -22.53 30.65 7.79
N ILE A 15 -22.58 29.32 7.88
CA ILE A 15 -23.81 28.56 7.69
C ILE A 15 -24.00 27.78 9.00
N ALA A 16 -25.05 28.11 9.75
CA ALA A 16 -25.40 27.40 10.98
C ALA A 16 -26.21 26.14 10.64
N TYR A 17 -25.82 24.95 11.11
CA TYR A 17 -26.63 23.74 10.96
C TYR A 17 -26.47 22.72 12.10
N ARG A 18 -27.56 21.97 12.33
CA ARG A 18 -27.77 20.89 13.32
C ARG A 18 -27.34 19.51 12.80
N GLN A 19 -27.08 18.63 13.77
CA GLN A 19 -26.71 17.21 13.68
C GLN A 19 -27.52 16.36 12.67
N GLU A 20 -26.78 15.60 11.86
CA GLU A 20 -26.81 14.12 11.74
C GLU A 20 -26.20 13.60 10.42
N GLU A 21 -25.75 14.47 9.52
CA GLU A 21 -25.08 14.06 8.28
C GLU A 21 -23.68 14.68 8.15
N ARG A 22 -22.66 13.83 7.95
CA ARG A 22 -21.35 14.26 7.43
C ARG A 22 -21.59 14.85 6.03
N GLN A 23 -21.43 16.16 5.87
CA GLN A 23 -21.56 16.78 4.54
C GLN A 23 -20.29 17.54 4.14
N THR A 24 -19.81 17.24 2.94
CA THR A 24 -18.78 17.98 2.20
C THR A 24 -19.25 19.42 2.01
N LEU A 25 -18.59 20.38 2.66
CA LEU A 25 -18.84 21.80 2.42
C LEU A 25 -18.12 22.22 1.13
N GLU A 26 -18.88 22.41 0.05
CA GLU A 26 -18.34 22.96 -1.19
C GLU A 26 -18.10 24.47 -1.02
N VAL A 27 -16.93 24.82 -0.49
CA VAL A 27 -16.53 26.21 -0.35
C VAL A 27 -16.07 26.74 -1.72
N SER A 28 -16.87 27.61 -2.33
CA SER A 28 -16.48 28.33 -3.53
C SER A 28 -15.49 29.45 -3.19
N VAL A 29 -14.22 29.29 -3.59
CA VAL A 29 -13.18 30.29 -3.42
C VAL A 29 -13.27 31.34 -4.55
N HIS A 30 -13.86 32.50 -4.28
CA HIS A 30 -13.86 33.62 -5.22
C HIS A 30 -12.61 34.48 -5.06
N THR A 31 -11.84 34.65 -6.15
CA THR A 31 -10.68 35.56 -6.17
C THR A 31 -11.11 36.96 -6.60
N LEU A 32 -11.06 37.94 -5.71
CA LEU A 32 -11.33 39.34 -6.04
C LEU A 32 -10.14 39.98 -6.77
N HIS A 33 -10.37 40.48 -7.99
CA HIS A 33 -9.39 41.28 -8.72
C HIS A 33 -9.19 42.65 -8.04
N PRO A 34 -7.95 43.08 -7.74
CA PRO A 34 -7.68 44.21 -6.83
C PRO A 34 -8.14 45.60 -7.33
N LYS A 35 -8.66 45.71 -8.57
CA LYS A 35 -9.10 46.97 -9.18
C LYS A 35 -10.62 47.13 -9.33
N ARG A 36 -11.46 46.19 -8.90
CA ARG A 36 -12.93 46.31 -9.02
C ARG A 36 -13.58 46.09 -7.64
N ARG A 37 -13.69 47.17 -6.86
CA ARG A 37 -14.21 47.11 -5.48
C ARG A 37 -15.74 47.02 -5.35
N ASN A 38 -16.53 47.30 -6.39
CA ASN A 38 -17.97 47.57 -6.19
C ASN A 38 -18.96 46.86 -7.14
N TRP A 39 -18.59 45.81 -7.87
CA TRP A 39 -19.56 45.13 -8.76
C TRP A 39 -19.42 43.61 -8.68
N TRP A 40 -20.54 42.96 -8.34
CA TRP A 40 -20.70 41.52 -8.25
C TRP A 40 -20.90 40.97 -9.67
N TYR A 41 -19.91 40.25 -10.20
CA TYR A 41 -20.09 39.40 -11.36
C TYR A 41 -19.61 38.00 -11.01
N SER A 42 -20.54 37.05 -11.05
CA SER A 42 -20.26 35.62 -11.16
C SER A 42 -19.72 35.35 -12.56
N GLU A 43 -18.45 35.64 -12.81
CA GLU A 43 -17.74 35.07 -13.95
C GLU A 43 -17.02 33.80 -13.47
N SER A 44 -17.70 32.67 -13.70
CA SER A 44 -17.22 31.31 -13.52
C SER A 44 -16.12 30.96 -14.55
N HIS A 45 -14.97 31.60 -14.43
CA HIS A 45 -13.76 31.27 -15.22
C HIS A 45 -12.54 30.94 -14.34
N GLY A 46 -12.74 30.78 -13.02
CA GLY A 46 -11.71 30.31 -12.10
C GLY A 46 -11.95 28.87 -11.68
N GLN A 47 -10.90 28.05 -11.61
CA GLN A 47 -10.96 26.70 -11.04
C GLN A 47 -11.58 26.75 -9.63
N THR A 48 -12.78 26.18 -9.48
CA THR A 48 -13.37 25.92 -8.16
C THR A 48 -12.46 24.95 -7.41
N THR A 49 -11.92 25.36 -6.26
CA THR A 49 -11.11 24.51 -5.40
C THR A 49 -11.95 24.09 -4.21
N SER A 50 -12.35 22.82 -4.16
CA SER A 50 -13.06 22.27 -3.00
C SER A 50 -12.08 22.09 -1.84
N ILE A 51 -12.46 22.56 -0.65
CA ILE A 51 -11.65 22.48 0.58
C ILE A 51 -12.43 21.67 1.60
N VAL A 52 -11.77 20.68 2.23
CA VAL A 52 -12.32 19.96 3.39
C VAL A 52 -11.85 20.65 4.66
N ILE A 53 -12.78 20.89 5.58
CA ILE A 53 -12.55 21.53 6.87
C ILE A 53 -12.81 20.50 7.97
N TYR A 54 -11.88 20.38 8.91
CA TYR A 54 -12.04 19.51 10.08
C TYR A 54 -11.58 20.22 11.37
N THR A 55 -12.15 19.78 12.50
CA THR A 55 -11.91 20.29 13.86
C THR A 55 -11.50 19.15 14.79
N ASP A 56 -10.75 19.47 15.84
CA ASP A 56 -10.27 18.53 16.85
C ASP A 56 -11.20 18.38 18.07
N ILE A 57 -12.35 19.06 18.06
CA ILE A 57 -13.34 18.99 19.13
C ILE A 57 -14.43 17.98 18.75
N GLU A 58 -14.39 16.79 19.37
CA GLU A 58 -15.44 15.78 19.21
C GLU A 58 -16.72 16.22 19.93
N GLY A 59 -17.84 16.29 19.20
CA GLY A 59 -19.19 16.39 19.77
C GLY A 59 -19.66 17.76 20.28
N ARG A 60 -19.00 18.88 19.93
CA ARG A 60 -19.47 20.24 20.28
C ARG A 60 -19.84 21.08 19.06
N GLU A 61 -20.93 21.83 19.14
CA GLU A 61 -21.30 22.82 18.14
C GLU A 61 -20.22 23.91 18.02
N CYS A 62 -19.78 24.20 16.80
CA CYS A 62 -18.78 25.24 16.52
C CYS A 62 -19.34 26.21 15.47
N THR A 63 -19.31 27.51 15.76
CA THR A 63 -19.68 28.54 14.78
C THR A 63 -18.45 28.93 13.96
N ILE A 64 -18.46 28.65 12.65
CA ILE A 64 -17.38 29.09 11.75
C ILE A 64 -17.62 30.56 11.39
N ILE A 65 -16.85 31.45 12.04
CA ILE A 65 -16.82 32.89 11.72
C ILE A 65 -15.94 33.08 10.45
N PRO A 66 -16.19 34.08 9.59
CA PRO A 66 -15.30 34.39 8.47
C PRO A 66 -13.86 34.60 8.93
N ILE A 67 -12.98 33.64 8.67
CA ILE A 67 -11.57 33.77 9.04
C ILE A 67 -10.77 34.24 7.82
N PRO A 68 -9.96 35.30 7.94
CA PRO A 68 -8.96 35.61 6.93
C PRO A 68 -7.94 34.48 6.84
N ILE A 69 -8.05 33.68 5.78
CA ILE A 69 -7.07 32.64 5.46
C ILE A 69 -5.73 33.31 5.16
N ARG A 70 -4.77 33.19 6.08
CA ARG A 70 -3.37 33.44 5.77
C ARG A 70 -2.80 32.14 5.20
N ARG A 71 -2.06 32.23 4.09
CA ARG A 71 -1.19 31.13 3.63
C ARG A 71 -0.32 30.73 4.81
N SER A 72 -0.55 29.56 5.38
CA SER A 72 0.40 28.96 6.30
C SER A 72 1.33 28.08 5.47
N THR A 73 2.63 28.38 5.56
CA THR A 73 3.71 27.72 4.84
C THR A 73 4.25 26.50 5.60
N CYS A 74 3.48 25.99 6.56
CA CYS A 74 3.95 24.98 7.49
C CYS A 74 3.51 23.59 6.99
N ASN A 75 4.43 22.85 6.36
CA ASN A 75 4.32 21.40 6.20
C ASN A 75 4.83 20.73 7.50
N PRO A 76 3.99 20.02 8.28
CA PRO A 76 4.41 19.58 9.61
C PRO A 76 4.67 18.07 9.73
N ARG A 77 4.89 17.31 8.64
CA ARG A 77 5.15 15.85 8.80
C ARG A 77 6.51 15.48 9.43
N GLU A 78 7.23 16.39 10.10
CA GLU A 78 8.35 15.94 10.95
C GLU A 78 7.84 15.06 12.10
N LEU A 79 6.62 15.31 12.63
CA LEU A 79 5.94 14.43 13.60
C LEU A 79 4.40 14.42 13.49
N THR A 80 3.76 15.21 12.62
CA THR A 80 2.28 15.20 12.56
C THR A 80 1.66 13.92 12.02
N PHE A 81 2.46 13.04 11.40
CA PHE A 81 1.99 11.70 11.04
C PHE A 81 1.64 10.87 12.28
N LEU A 82 2.29 11.15 13.41
CA LEU A 82 2.16 10.32 14.61
C LEU A 82 0.74 10.39 15.17
N ARG A 83 0.12 11.59 15.20
CA ARG A 83 -1.24 11.76 15.75
C ARG A 83 -2.30 10.89 15.04
N PRO A 84 -2.49 10.96 13.71
CA PRO A 84 -3.47 10.11 13.03
C PRO A 84 -3.09 8.63 13.13
N ILE A 85 -1.81 8.26 12.98
CA ILE A 85 -1.38 6.86 13.07
C ILE A 85 -1.63 6.27 14.46
N SER A 86 -1.28 6.98 15.53
CA SER A 86 -1.54 6.52 16.90
C SER A 86 -3.04 6.36 17.17
N ARG A 87 -3.88 7.27 16.66
CA ARG A 87 -5.34 7.14 16.75
C ARG A 87 -5.84 5.88 16.04
N TRP A 88 -5.42 5.66 14.79
CA TRP A 88 -5.83 4.50 13.99
C TRP A 88 -5.36 3.18 14.61
N LEU A 89 -4.12 3.15 15.12
CA LEU A 89 -3.59 2.00 15.86
C LEU A 89 -4.41 1.73 17.11
N GLN A 90 -4.71 2.75 17.91
CA GLN A 90 -5.49 2.61 19.13
C GLN A 90 -6.87 2.01 18.83
N VAL A 91 -7.63 2.62 17.91
CA VAL A 91 -8.95 2.12 17.48
C VAL A 91 -8.83 0.67 17.00
N CYS A 92 -7.88 0.37 16.13
CA CYS A 92 -7.70 -0.98 15.60
C CYS A 92 -7.34 -2.01 16.68
N THR A 93 -6.51 -1.65 17.67
CA THR A 93 -6.14 -2.56 18.77
C THR A 93 -7.24 -2.77 19.79
N GLN A 94 -8.14 -1.80 19.98
CA GLN A 94 -9.20 -1.83 20.98
C GLN A 94 -10.50 -2.41 20.43
N ASP A 95 -10.84 -2.08 19.18
CA ASP A 95 -12.19 -2.31 18.64
C ASP A 95 -12.24 -3.44 17.59
N HIS A 96 -11.11 -3.81 16.96
CA HIS A 96 -11.10 -4.78 15.86
C HIS A 96 -10.60 -6.17 16.29
N SER A 97 -11.54 -7.07 16.58
CA SER A 97 -11.22 -8.47 16.89
C SER A 97 -10.52 -9.14 15.70
N GLY A 98 -9.32 -9.69 15.92
CA GLY A 98 -8.54 -10.40 14.89
C GLY A 98 -7.48 -9.56 14.18
N CYS A 99 -7.46 -8.23 14.35
CA CYS A 99 -6.37 -7.38 13.85
C CYS A 99 -5.09 -7.44 14.72
N TRP A 100 -5.18 -8.00 15.93
CA TRP A 100 -4.08 -8.11 16.88
C TRP A 100 -4.03 -9.47 17.55
N SER A 101 -2.83 -9.98 17.75
CA SER A 101 -2.54 -11.05 18.70
C SER A 101 -1.27 -10.71 19.47
N GLU A 102 -1.31 -10.86 20.79
CA GLU A 102 -0.10 -10.79 21.61
C GLU A 102 0.73 -12.07 21.46
N GLY A 103 2.02 -11.98 21.76
CA GLY A 103 2.89 -13.16 21.75
C GLY A 103 3.24 -13.68 20.35
N VAL A 104 3.22 -12.83 19.32
CA VAL A 104 3.70 -13.22 17.99
C VAL A 104 5.23 -13.45 18.00
N PRO A 105 5.73 -14.51 17.34
CA PRO A 105 7.16 -14.80 17.29
C PRO A 105 7.89 -13.71 16.50
N LEU A 106 9.05 -13.27 17.00
CA LEU A 106 9.93 -12.39 16.24
C LEU A 106 10.49 -13.14 15.01
N PRO A 107 10.69 -12.44 13.88
CA PRO A 107 11.50 -12.96 12.79
C PRO A 107 12.87 -13.43 13.29
N ALA A 108 13.49 -14.36 12.55
CA ALA A 108 14.80 -14.89 12.90
C ALA A 108 15.84 -13.79 13.21
N ARG A 109 15.72 -12.65 12.51
CA ARG A 109 16.51 -11.44 12.77
C ARG A 109 15.64 -10.20 12.61
N VAL A 110 15.87 -9.22 13.47
CA VAL A 110 15.24 -7.88 13.44
C VAL A 110 16.31 -6.83 13.74
N LEU A 111 16.06 -5.58 13.41
CA LEU A 111 16.87 -4.45 13.85
C LEU A 111 16.37 -3.98 15.21
N ASP A 112 17.25 -3.91 16.20
CA ASP A 112 16.99 -3.19 17.44
C ASP A 112 17.24 -1.70 17.22
N VAL A 113 16.18 -0.90 17.31
CA VAL A 113 16.20 0.55 17.14
C VAL A 113 16.13 1.32 18.46
N SER A 114 16.13 0.64 19.62
CA SER A 114 15.96 1.29 20.93
C SER A 114 17.15 2.14 21.38
N VAL A 115 18.34 1.93 20.81
CA VAL A 115 19.55 2.64 21.21
C VAL A 115 19.61 4.01 20.53
N ALA A 116 19.07 5.03 21.21
CA ALA A 116 19.31 6.43 20.92
C ALA A 116 19.79 7.12 22.20
N THR A 117 21.10 7.26 22.35
CA THR A 117 21.68 8.20 23.31
C THR A 117 22.18 9.41 22.56
N ASP A 118 22.22 10.59 23.19
CA ASP A 118 22.70 11.84 22.56
C ASP A 118 24.11 11.72 21.95
N SER A 119 24.89 10.71 22.34
CA SER A 119 26.27 10.47 21.92
C SER A 119 26.48 9.26 20.99
N ASP A 120 25.51 8.35 20.86
CA ASP A 120 25.64 7.13 20.04
C ASP A 120 24.27 6.63 19.54
N ASP A 121 23.78 7.23 18.44
CA ASP A 121 22.55 6.79 17.75
C ASP A 121 22.86 5.64 16.78
N ARG A 122 22.55 4.41 17.20
CA ARG A 122 22.84 3.18 16.45
C ARG A 122 21.61 2.31 16.28
N VAL A 123 21.61 1.58 15.18
CA VAL A 123 20.66 0.51 14.88
C VAL A 123 21.45 -0.78 14.72
N SER A 124 21.08 -1.84 15.43
CA SER A 124 21.85 -3.09 15.43
C SER A 124 21.03 -4.28 14.96
N LEU A 125 21.65 -5.18 14.20
CA LEU A 125 21.03 -6.43 13.80
C LEU A 125 21.01 -7.38 15.00
N TYR A 126 19.81 -7.73 15.44
CA TYR A 126 19.56 -8.63 16.53
C TYR A 126 19.03 -9.97 16.01
N ALA A 127 19.71 -11.06 16.39
CA ALA A 127 19.28 -12.42 16.07
C ALA A 127 18.35 -12.93 17.18
N SER A 128 17.08 -13.13 16.83
CA SER A 128 16.07 -13.70 17.72
C SER A 128 16.47 -15.13 18.11
N ARG A 129 16.15 -15.50 19.35
CA ARG A 129 16.30 -16.84 19.92
C ARG A 129 14.95 -17.58 19.95
N GLY A 130 13.99 -17.14 19.15
CA GLY A 130 12.63 -17.69 19.09
C GLY A 130 11.65 -17.04 20.07
N GLU A 131 12.04 -15.92 20.69
CA GLU A 131 11.15 -15.14 21.53
C GLU A 131 10.06 -14.42 20.74
N THR A 132 9.03 -14.01 21.47
CA THR A 132 7.91 -13.22 20.95
C THR A 132 8.14 -11.74 21.18
N GLY A 133 7.62 -10.88 20.31
CA GLY A 133 7.75 -9.43 20.48
C GLY A 133 7.01 -8.60 19.45
N VAL A 134 6.93 -7.30 19.73
CA VAL A 134 6.31 -6.30 18.86
C VAL A 134 7.37 -5.71 17.93
N TYR A 135 7.11 -5.76 16.62
CA TYR A 135 8.01 -5.19 15.61
C TYR A 135 7.21 -4.54 14.47
N ALA A 136 7.81 -3.52 13.84
CA ALA A 136 7.35 -3.00 12.57
C ALA A 136 8.12 -3.67 11.43
N SER A 137 7.56 -3.68 10.22
CA SER A 137 8.30 -4.05 9.00
C SER A 137 8.24 -2.93 7.98
N LEU A 138 9.28 -2.81 7.14
CA LEU A 138 9.35 -1.82 6.07
C LEU A 138 9.09 -2.48 4.71
N SER A 139 8.12 -1.95 3.97
CA SER A 139 7.93 -2.20 2.53
C SER A 139 8.41 -0.98 1.74
N TYR A 140 9.42 -1.15 0.89
CA TYR A 140 10.06 -0.05 0.17
C TYR A 140 10.70 -0.49 -1.15
N CYS A 141 10.95 0.48 -2.04
CA CYS A 141 11.73 0.25 -3.25
C CYS A 141 13.22 0.28 -2.96
N TRP A 142 13.93 -0.76 -3.43
CA TRP A 142 15.38 -0.86 -3.29
C TRP A 142 16.13 0.18 -4.15
N GLY A 143 15.67 0.40 -5.38
CA GLY A 143 16.41 1.13 -6.43
C GLY A 143 17.43 0.25 -7.16
N ASP A 144 18.23 0.85 -8.04
CA ASP A 144 19.16 0.13 -8.94
C ASP A 144 20.42 -0.42 -8.23
N ALA A 145 20.79 0.16 -7.09
CA ALA A 145 21.87 -0.33 -6.26
C ALA A 145 21.52 -0.13 -4.79
N LEU A 146 21.67 -1.19 -3.99
CA LEU A 146 21.46 -1.11 -2.55
C LEU A 146 22.80 -0.92 -1.84
N PRO A 147 23.15 0.30 -1.38
CA PRO A 147 24.46 0.57 -0.81
C PRO A 147 24.65 -0.11 0.55
N LEU A 148 23.57 -0.39 1.28
CA LEU A 148 23.62 -0.97 2.63
C LEU A 148 22.76 -2.22 2.72
N ARG A 149 23.41 -3.38 2.67
CA ARG A 149 22.81 -4.71 2.86
C ARG A 149 23.62 -5.57 3.82
N THR A 150 23.03 -6.65 4.29
CA THR A 150 23.71 -7.68 5.06
C THR A 150 24.20 -8.79 4.13
N THR A 151 25.49 -9.08 4.22
CA THR A 151 26.15 -10.23 3.60
C THR A 151 26.78 -11.08 4.70
N GLN A 152 27.24 -12.29 4.37
CA GLN A 152 27.97 -13.13 5.32
C GLN A 152 29.16 -12.39 5.94
N SER A 153 29.91 -11.63 5.12
CA SER A 153 31.08 -10.86 5.57
C SER A 153 30.74 -9.70 6.52
N THR A 154 29.61 -9.01 6.28
CA THR A 154 29.21 -7.84 7.06
C THR A 154 28.31 -8.19 8.24
N TYR A 155 27.92 -9.46 8.41
CA TYR A 155 26.91 -9.87 9.39
C TYR A 155 27.28 -9.43 10.81
N ARG A 156 28.51 -9.70 11.26
CA ARG A 156 29.00 -9.32 12.59
C ARG A 156 29.03 -7.80 12.78
N ASP A 157 29.42 -7.06 11.75
CA ASP A 157 29.43 -5.59 11.79
C ASP A 157 28.03 -5.02 11.98
N ARG A 158 27.01 -5.64 11.36
CA ARG A 158 25.61 -5.26 11.55
C ARG A 158 25.14 -5.52 12.97
N GLN A 159 25.61 -6.60 13.62
CA GLN A 159 25.32 -6.89 15.03
C GLN A 159 25.97 -5.86 15.98
N ASN A 160 27.17 -5.38 15.64
CA ASN A 160 27.85 -4.30 16.38
C ASN A 160 27.19 -2.91 16.19
N GLY A 161 26.18 -2.82 15.33
CA GLY A 161 25.41 -1.62 15.09
C GLY A 161 25.90 -0.80 13.90
N ILE A 162 24.97 -0.07 13.31
CA ILE A 162 25.14 0.84 12.19
C ILE A 162 24.77 2.23 12.73
N SER A 163 25.58 3.25 12.46
CA SER A 163 25.19 4.61 12.82
C SER A 163 23.92 5.00 12.07
N PHE A 164 22.95 5.62 12.74
CA PHE A 164 21.70 6.07 12.12
C PHE A 164 21.94 6.90 10.86
N HIS A 165 22.95 7.78 10.87
CA HIS A 165 23.29 8.64 9.73
C HIS A 165 23.90 7.90 8.53
N GLN A 166 24.39 6.66 8.72
CA GLN A 166 24.89 5.81 7.64
C GLN A 166 23.78 5.04 6.93
N LEU A 167 22.57 4.99 7.51
CA LEU A 167 21.43 4.37 6.85
C LEU A 167 21.01 5.20 5.62
N PRO A 168 20.58 4.57 4.52
CA PRO A 168 19.87 5.25 3.44
C PRO A 168 18.64 6.00 3.96
N ARG A 169 18.21 7.07 3.27
CA ARG A 169 17.16 7.98 3.78
C ARG A 169 15.84 7.28 4.08
N THR A 170 15.38 6.40 3.19
CA THR A 170 14.14 5.63 3.38
C THR A 170 14.22 4.75 4.63
N LEU A 171 15.41 4.22 4.95
CA LEU A 171 15.64 3.41 6.14
C LEU A 171 15.72 4.29 7.41
N GLN A 172 16.32 5.49 7.33
CA GLN A 172 16.28 6.47 8.43
C GLN A 172 14.85 6.87 8.79
N ASP A 173 14.03 7.13 7.78
CA ASP A 173 12.62 7.50 7.97
C ASP A 173 11.83 6.35 8.61
N ALA A 174 12.07 5.09 8.19
CA ALA A 174 11.45 3.92 8.78
C ALA A 174 11.84 3.72 10.26
N VAL A 175 13.12 3.90 10.60
CA VAL A 175 13.60 3.89 11.99
C VAL A 175 12.95 5.00 12.79
N THR A 176 12.84 6.20 12.22
CA THR A 176 12.19 7.37 12.86
C THR A 176 10.72 7.09 13.18
N VAL A 177 9.96 6.58 12.22
CA VAL A 177 8.55 6.21 12.44
C VAL A 177 8.43 5.11 13.49
N THR A 178 9.28 4.08 13.42
CA THR A 178 9.25 2.95 14.35
C THR A 178 9.51 3.41 15.79
N ARG A 179 10.54 4.24 16.00
CA ARG A 179 10.84 4.87 17.30
C ARG A 179 9.70 5.77 17.79
N ALA A 180 9.12 6.58 16.91
CA ALA A 180 8.00 7.47 17.25
C ALA A 180 6.75 6.71 17.71
N LEU A 181 6.53 5.50 17.17
CA LEU A 181 5.46 4.60 17.59
C LEU A 181 5.78 3.81 18.88
N GLY A 182 6.96 4.01 19.47
CA GLY A 182 7.39 3.28 20.67
C GLY A 182 7.73 1.81 20.41
N ILE A 183 7.96 1.42 19.16
CA ILE A 183 8.27 0.04 18.77
C ILE A 183 9.79 -0.16 18.83
N LYS A 184 10.22 -1.25 19.48
CA LYS A 184 11.65 -1.55 19.68
C LYS A 184 12.33 -2.15 18.45
N TYR A 185 11.60 -2.94 17.68
CA TYR A 185 12.17 -3.75 16.61
C TYR A 185 11.63 -3.34 15.24
N LEU A 186 12.51 -3.30 14.24
CA LEU A 186 12.18 -3.04 12.85
C LEU A 186 12.74 -4.15 11.96
N TRP A 187 11.92 -4.70 11.08
CA TRP A 187 12.36 -5.66 10.07
C TRP A 187 12.52 -4.98 8.71
N ILE A 188 13.69 -5.13 8.10
CA ILE A 188 14.01 -4.63 6.76
C ILE A 188 14.74 -5.73 6.00
N ASP A 189 14.15 -6.21 4.90
CA ASP A 189 14.65 -7.32 4.09
C ASP A 189 16.16 -7.29 3.80
N ALA A 190 16.67 -6.14 3.35
CA ALA A 190 18.05 -5.92 2.99
C ALA A 190 19.03 -6.09 4.15
N LEU A 191 18.59 -5.87 5.39
CA LEU A 191 19.42 -5.92 6.58
C LEU A 191 19.17 -7.17 7.41
N CYS A 192 17.95 -7.70 7.39
CA CYS A 192 17.53 -8.89 8.16
C CYS A 192 17.73 -10.21 7.40
N ILE A 193 17.98 -10.17 6.09
CA ILE A 193 18.30 -11.34 5.25
C ILE A 193 19.75 -11.26 4.78
N VAL A 194 20.46 -12.39 4.81
CA VAL A 194 21.83 -12.50 4.31
C VAL A 194 21.80 -12.63 2.79
N GLN A 195 22.03 -11.52 2.08
CA GLN A 195 21.72 -11.37 0.65
C GLN A 195 22.59 -12.21 -0.29
N ASP A 196 23.75 -12.68 0.17
CA ASP A 196 24.69 -13.54 -0.56
C ASP A 196 24.62 -15.01 -0.12
N SER A 197 23.55 -15.42 0.58
CA SER A 197 23.27 -16.80 0.95
C SER A 197 21.95 -17.28 0.35
N GLN A 198 22.01 -18.21 -0.60
CA GLN A 198 20.84 -18.81 -1.23
C GLN A 198 19.99 -19.60 -0.20
N GLU A 199 20.65 -20.32 0.71
CA GLU A 199 19.98 -21.08 1.77
C GLU A 199 19.23 -20.15 2.74
N ASP A 200 19.87 -19.05 3.18
CA ASP A 200 19.20 -18.07 4.04
C ASP A 200 18.04 -17.40 3.29
N TRP A 201 18.23 -17.07 2.01
CA TRP A 201 17.16 -16.51 1.18
C TRP A 201 15.96 -17.46 1.09
N GLU A 202 16.15 -18.76 0.85
CA GLU A 202 15.05 -19.74 0.77
C GLU A 202 14.27 -19.87 2.09
N ILE A 203 14.99 -19.87 3.21
CA ILE A 203 14.37 -19.90 4.54
C ILE A 203 13.60 -18.59 4.80
N GLN A 204 14.18 -17.44 4.50
CA GLN A 204 13.53 -16.16 4.76
C GLN A 204 12.36 -15.91 3.79
N SER A 205 12.52 -16.23 2.50
CA SER A 205 11.49 -16.06 1.47
C SER A 205 10.23 -16.87 1.78
N SER A 206 10.40 -18.12 2.22
CA SER A 206 9.29 -18.97 2.67
C SER A 206 8.57 -18.45 3.91
N ASN A 207 9.24 -17.62 4.73
CA ASN A 207 8.69 -16.99 5.92
C ASN A 207 8.23 -15.54 5.70
N MET A 208 8.48 -14.93 4.53
CA MET A 208 8.10 -13.54 4.23
C MET A 208 6.63 -13.28 4.55
N ALA A 209 5.75 -14.20 4.15
CA ALA A 209 4.33 -14.11 4.41
C ALA A 209 4.02 -13.90 5.91
N ALA A 210 4.62 -14.74 6.76
CA ALA A 210 4.46 -14.67 8.21
C ALA A 210 5.07 -13.39 8.80
N ILE A 211 6.20 -12.92 8.27
CA ILE A 211 6.87 -11.69 8.74
C ILE A 211 5.96 -10.46 8.55
N TYR A 212 5.39 -10.27 7.36
CA TYR A 212 4.50 -9.12 7.13
C TYR A 212 3.15 -9.29 7.83
N LYS A 213 2.61 -10.52 7.88
CA LYS A 213 1.36 -10.82 8.59
C LYS A 213 1.43 -10.58 10.09
N ASN A 214 2.54 -10.99 10.73
CA ASN A 214 2.74 -10.90 12.17
C ASN A 214 3.34 -9.57 12.64
N ALA A 215 3.79 -8.71 11.72
CA ALA A 215 4.24 -7.37 12.08
C ALA A 215 3.10 -6.60 12.77
N TYR A 216 3.43 -5.86 13.83
CA TYR A 216 2.46 -4.99 14.50
C TYR A 216 1.89 -3.94 13.54
N VAL A 217 2.75 -3.43 12.67
CA VAL A 217 2.41 -2.55 11.55
C VAL A 217 3.46 -2.66 10.44
N VAL A 218 3.00 -2.63 9.19
CA VAL A 218 3.85 -2.49 8.01
C VAL A 218 3.90 -1.01 7.62
N ILE A 219 5.11 -0.47 7.45
CA ILE A 219 5.36 0.88 6.96
C ILE A 219 5.59 0.77 5.46
N ALA A 220 4.67 1.28 4.64
CA ALA A 220 4.79 1.29 3.19
C ALA A 220 5.28 2.67 2.72
N ALA A 221 6.50 2.71 2.19
CA ALA A 221 7.13 3.92 1.67
C ALA A 221 6.67 4.21 0.22
N ASP A 222 5.36 4.35 0.00
CA ASP A 222 4.74 4.45 -1.33
C ASP A 222 5.34 5.55 -2.21
N ILE A 223 5.68 6.71 -1.64
CA ILE A 223 6.30 7.85 -2.33
C ILE A 223 7.78 7.63 -2.69
N ALA A 224 8.48 6.72 -1.98
CA ALA A 224 9.92 6.56 -2.12
C ALA A 224 10.25 5.62 -3.28
N LYS A 225 10.80 6.18 -4.37
CA LYS A 225 11.23 5.41 -5.55
C LYS A 225 12.43 4.48 -5.31
N ASP A 226 13.23 4.76 -4.28
CA ASP A 226 14.42 4.00 -3.92
C ASP A 226 14.78 4.16 -2.43
N CYS A 227 15.82 3.47 -1.97
CA CYS A 227 16.29 3.52 -0.58
C CYS A 227 16.85 4.88 -0.15
N ASN A 228 17.22 5.76 -1.09
CA ASN A 228 17.85 7.05 -0.83
C ASN A 228 16.89 8.23 -0.91
N SER A 229 15.65 8.01 -1.36
CA SER A 229 14.65 9.06 -1.56
C SER A 229 14.12 9.62 -0.24
N GLY A 230 13.80 8.75 0.72
CA GLY A 230 13.02 9.10 1.89
C GLY A 230 11.53 9.26 1.57
N PHE A 231 10.70 9.20 2.61
CA PHE A 231 9.25 9.40 2.54
C PHE A 231 8.72 10.39 3.59
N LEU A 232 9.57 10.85 4.53
CA LEU A 232 9.26 11.96 5.42
C LEU A 232 9.79 13.29 4.81
N PRO A 233 9.00 14.37 4.84
CA PRO A 233 9.44 15.68 4.37
C PRO A 233 10.53 16.24 5.29
N ARG A 234 11.55 16.86 4.69
CA ARG A 234 12.59 17.60 5.42
C ARG A 234 12.25 19.08 5.53
N LYS A 235 12.83 19.77 6.54
CA LYS A 235 12.69 21.22 6.79
C LYS A 235 12.86 22.12 5.55
N SER A 236 13.62 21.69 4.53
CA SER A 236 13.90 22.48 3.32
C SER A 236 12.92 22.27 2.15
N GLN A 237 11.97 21.32 2.24
CA GLN A 237 10.98 21.01 1.19
C GLN A 237 9.55 21.36 1.64
N GLN A 238 9.42 22.48 2.38
CA GLN A 238 8.16 23.02 2.89
C GLN A 238 7.31 23.62 1.75
N THR A 239 6.66 22.77 0.96
CA THR A 239 5.64 23.20 0.00
C THR A 239 4.41 22.31 0.10
N SER A 240 3.61 22.52 1.14
CA SER A 240 2.18 22.21 1.11
C SER A 240 1.45 23.28 1.93
N GLU A 241 0.40 23.82 1.32
CA GLU A 241 -0.45 24.88 1.87
C GLU A 241 -1.44 24.27 2.87
N ARG A 242 -1.03 24.08 4.13
CA ARG A 242 -2.02 23.97 5.22
C ARG A 242 -2.49 25.37 5.54
N VAL A 243 -3.79 25.62 5.44
CA VAL A 243 -4.39 26.84 5.97
C VAL A 243 -4.75 26.57 7.42
N LEU A 244 -4.04 27.25 8.33
CA LEU A 244 -4.36 27.25 9.75
C LEU A 244 -5.24 28.47 10.05
N ALA A 245 -6.39 28.22 10.64
CA ALA A 245 -7.30 29.24 11.10
C ALA A 245 -7.62 28.94 12.58
N LYS A 246 -7.28 29.87 13.48
CA LYS A 246 -7.76 29.81 14.86
C LYS A 246 -9.18 30.38 14.91
N VAL A 247 -10.10 29.67 15.56
CA VAL A 247 -11.48 30.10 15.76
C VAL A 247 -11.80 30.06 17.24
N ALA A 248 -12.49 31.09 17.74
CA ALA A 248 -13.04 31.08 19.09
C ALA A 248 -14.41 30.39 19.06
N SER A 249 -14.62 29.41 19.95
CA SER A 249 -15.94 28.81 20.15
C SER A 249 -16.89 29.83 20.78
N SER A 250 -18.13 29.92 20.26
CA SER A 250 -19.13 30.89 20.72
C SER A 250 -19.71 30.60 22.10
N SER A 251 -19.51 29.39 22.65
CA SER A 251 -20.16 28.98 23.91
C SER A 251 -19.24 29.07 25.13
N ASP A 252 -17.92 28.95 24.97
CA ASP A 252 -17.01 28.67 26.10
C ASP A 252 -15.70 29.51 26.09
N ASP A 253 -15.50 30.44 25.14
CA ASP A 253 -14.23 31.17 24.93
C ASP A 253 -13.01 30.25 24.70
N SER A 254 -13.27 28.99 24.35
CA SER A 254 -12.24 28.01 24.01
C SER A 254 -11.77 28.24 22.57
N GLU A 255 -10.45 28.43 22.39
CA GLU A 255 -9.83 28.45 21.07
C GLU A 255 -9.85 27.02 20.48
N CYS A 256 -10.44 26.86 19.30
CA CYS A 256 -10.32 25.67 18.48
C CYS A 256 -9.45 25.94 17.25
N VAL A 257 -8.70 24.93 16.81
CA VAL A 257 -7.87 25.04 15.61
C VAL A 257 -8.61 24.36 14.46
N ILE A 258 -8.95 25.14 13.45
CA ILE A 258 -9.54 24.63 12.21
C ILE A 258 -8.42 24.37 11.20
N TYR A 259 -8.49 23.20 10.59
CA TYR A 259 -7.57 22.79 9.54
C TYR A 259 -8.33 22.69 8.21
N GLY A 260 -7.78 23.32 7.18
CA GLY A 260 -8.28 23.21 5.80
C GLY A 260 -7.24 22.58 4.90
N ARG A 261 -7.67 21.63 4.05
CA ARG A 261 -6.86 21.08 2.95
C ARG A 261 -7.65 21.05 1.66
N VAL A 262 -6.94 21.18 0.53
CA VAL A 262 -7.54 20.96 -0.80
C VAL A 262 -8.00 19.50 -0.87
N LEU A 263 -9.26 19.29 -1.30
CA LEU A 263 -9.78 17.97 -1.58
C LEU A 263 -8.98 17.37 -2.75
N ARG A 264 -8.27 16.28 -2.49
CA ARG A 264 -7.63 15.48 -3.53
C ARG A 264 -8.54 14.30 -3.79
N LYS A 265 -8.88 14.05 -5.06
CA LYS A 265 -9.60 12.82 -5.41
C LYS A 265 -8.67 11.65 -5.12
N HIS A 266 -9.09 10.72 -4.27
CA HIS A 266 -8.38 9.46 -4.12
C HIS A 266 -8.33 8.76 -5.47
N GLY A 267 -7.12 8.37 -5.89
CA GLY A 267 -6.93 7.53 -7.06
C GLY A 267 -7.51 6.15 -6.78
N GLY A 268 -8.80 5.98 -7.05
CA GLY A 268 -9.54 4.74 -6.87
C GLY A 268 -10.22 4.36 -8.17
N ALA A 269 -9.91 3.15 -8.63
CA ALA A 269 -10.45 2.52 -9.82
C ALA A 269 -10.08 3.19 -11.15
N GLU A 270 -9.82 2.33 -12.13
CA GLU A 270 -9.67 2.66 -13.53
C GLU A 270 -10.72 3.72 -13.92
N SER A 271 -10.29 4.98 -14.08
CA SER A 271 -11.02 5.85 -14.99
C SER A 271 -10.99 5.10 -16.30
N SER A 272 -12.15 4.66 -16.76
CA SER A 272 -12.41 4.00 -18.04
C SER A 272 -12.07 4.89 -19.26
N SER A 273 -11.32 5.97 -19.03
CA SER A 273 -10.56 6.76 -19.98
C SER A 273 -9.10 6.77 -19.50
N GLY A 274 -8.25 6.09 -20.25
CA GLY A 274 -6.83 5.92 -19.94
C GLY A 274 -6.13 7.25 -19.65
N GLY A 275 -5.49 7.32 -18.48
CA GLY A 275 -4.73 8.48 -18.05
C GLY A 275 -4.53 8.46 -16.54
N PHE A 276 -3.64 7.60 -16.05
CA PHE A 276 -3.01 7.87 -14.75
C PHE A 276 -2.42 9.27 -14.83
N SER A 277 -2.83 10.20 -13.97
CA SER A 277 -2.05 11.41 -13.81
C SER A 277 -0.67 10.99 -13.29
N ALA A 278 0.39 11.51 -13.89
CA ALA A 278 1.78 11.18 -13.53
C ALA A 278 2.12 11.44 -12.04
N GLU A 279 1.24 12.14 -11.32
CA GLU A 279 1.35 12.50 -9.89
C GLU A 279 0.79 11.44 -8.92
N SER A 280 0.15 10.37 -9.41
CA SER A 280 -0.45 9.29 -8.59
C SER A 280 0.36 7.98 -8.60
N ILE A 281 1.52 7.94 -9.27
CA ILE A 281 2.36 6.74 -9.32
C ILE A 281 2.84 6.44 -7.89
N ARG A 282 2.54 5.23 -7.41
CA ARG A 282 3.09 4.66 -6.18
C ARG A 282 4.23 3.72 -6.58
N PRO A 283 5.50 4.17 -6.63
CA PRO A 283 6.64 3.32 -6.99
C PRO A 283 6.64 1.95 -6.32
N LEU A 284 6.20 1.88 -5.06
CA LEU A 284 6.12 0.63 -4.32
C LEU A 284 5.18 -0.39 -4.95
N GLY A 285 4.05 0.06 -5.48
CA GLY A 285 3.03 -0.78 -6.13
C GLY A 285 3.50 -1.40 -7.45
N GLU A 286 4.63 -0.98 -7.99
CA GLU A 286 5.20 -1.53 -9.21
C GLU A 286 6.06 -2.78 -8.97
N ARG A 287 6.31 -3.20 -7.72
CA ARG A 287 7.18 -4.35 -7.41
C ARG A 287 6.35 -5.61 -7.12
N ALA A 288 6.70 -6.73 -7.73
CA ALA A 288 5.92 -7.96 -7.60
C ALA A 288 5.82 -8.46 -6.14
N TRP A 289 6.92 -8.43 -5.40
CA TRP A 289 6.97 -8.85 -3.99
C TRP A 289 6.08 -8.00 -3.08
N THR A 290 5.91 -6.71 -3.38
CA THR A 290 5.17 -5.79 -2.50
C THR A 290 3.69 -6.08 -2.45
N LEU A 291 3.13 -6.84 -3.42
CA LEU A 291 1.74 -7.28 -3.31
C LEU A 291 1.56 -8.18 -2.09
N GLN A 292 2.47 -9.12 -1.87
CA GLN A 292 2.42 -10.01 -0.70
C GLN A 292 2.61 -9.23 0.60
N GLU A 293 3.54 -8.27 0.60
CA GLU A 293 3.83 -7.40 1.74
C GLU A 293 2.59 -6.56 2.13
N GLU A 294 1.86 -6.07 1.12
CA GLU A 294 0.66 -5.26 1.25
C GLU A 294 -0.55 -6.09 1.69
N VAL A 295 -0.88 -7.19 0.99
CA VAL A 295 -2.15 -7.90 1.23
C VAL A 295 -2.15 -8.75 2.49
N LEU A 296 -0.98 -9.23 2.92
CA LEU A 296 -0.86 -10.08 4.10
C LEU A 296 -0.69 -9.30 5.40
N ALA A 297 -0.35 -8.01 5.33
CA ALA A 297 -0.19 -7.18 6.52
C ALA A 297 -1.45 -7.21 7.40
N SER A 298 -1.30 -7.35 8.72
CA SER A 298 -2.45 -7.15 9.62
C SER A 298 -2.85 -5.66 9.69
N ARG A 299 -1.85 -4.79 9.59
CA ARG A 299 -1.99 -3.33 9.52
C ARG A 299 -0.90 -2.75 8.62
N ILE A 300 -1.25 -1.79 7.79
CA ILE A 300 -0.31 -1.10 6.90
C ILE A 300 -0.58 0.40 6.87
N ILE A 301 0.50 1.18 6.93
CA ILE A 301 0.48 2.64 6.78
C ILE A 301 1.18 2.98 5.47
N HIS A 302 0.45 3.59 4.56
CA HIS A 302 0.99 4.09 3.30
C HIS A 302 1.43 5.55 3.45
N PHE A 303 2.73 5.80 3.29
CA PHE A 303 3.28 7.14 3.14
C PHE A 303 3.28 7.52 1.65
N ALA A 304 2.11 7.94 1.16
CA ALA A 304 1.93 8.32 -0.23
C ALA A 304 2.30 9.80 -0.48
N HIS A 305 2.38 10.15 -1.77
CA HIS A 305 2.68 11.51 -2.22
C HIS A 305 1.68 12.54 -1.70
N ASP A 306 0.40 12.16 -1.68
CA ASP A 306 -0.70 13.03 -1.35
C ASP A 306 -1.03 13.08 0.14
N GLU A 307 -1.14 11.92 0.79
CA GLU A 307 -1.51 11.80 2.21
C GLU A 307 -1.12 10.45 2.83
N LEU A 308 -1.43 10.28 4.12
CA LEU A 308 -1.35 8.98 4.79
C LEU A 308 -2.61 8.16 4.53
N TYR A 309 -2.42 6.89 4.19
CA TYR A 309 -3.50 5.90 4.18
C TYR A 309 -3.22 4.82 5.22
N TRP A 310 -4.27 4.33 5.85
CA TRP A 310 -4.25 3.24 6.80
C TRP A 310 -5.15 2.14 6.29
N GLU A 311 -4.68 0.89 6.33
CA GLU A 311 -5.53 -0.27 6.11
C GLU A 311 -5.22 -1.31 7.19
N CYS A 312 -6.27 -1.87 7.78
CA CYS A 312 -6.18 -3.05 8.65
C CYS A 312 -7.02 -4.19 8.06
N GLN A 313 -7.38 -5.20 8.84
CA GLN A 313 -8.26 -6.27 8.35
C GLN A 313 -9.75 -5.85 8.37
N SER A 314 -10.11 -4.81 9.11
CA SER A 314 -11.51 -4.41 9.34
C SER A 314 -11.90 -3.08 8.71
N ASP A 315 -10.97 -2.13 8.60
CA ASP A 315 -11.22 -0.78 8.08
C ASP A 315 -10.03 -0.24 7.28
N SER A 316 -10.34 0.70 6.39
CA SER A 316 -9.39 1.51 5.63
C SER A 316 -9.70 3.00 5.87
N LEU A 317 -8.69 3.79 6.23
CA LEU A 317 -8.82 5.19 6.63
C LEU A 317 -7.78 6.05 5.90
N CYS A 318 -8.00 7.35 5.81
CA CYS A 318 -7.05 8.29 5.22
C CYS A 318 -6.96 9.60 6.01
N GLU A 319 -5.89 10.37 5.83
CA GLU A 319 -5.69 11.65 6.53
C GLU A 319 -6.81 12.67 6.24
N CYS A 320 -7.49 12.58 5.09
CA CYS A 320 -8.62 13.44 4.72
C CYS A 320 -9.99 12.94 5.19
N MET A 321 -10.09 11.73 5.76
CA MET A 321 -11.32 11.09 6.23
C MET A 321 -12.36 10.74 5.14
N ASP A 322 -12.01 10.81 3.86
CA ASP A 322 -12.92 10.45 2.76
C ASP A 322 -13.20 8.94 2.73
N MET A 323 -12.18 8.11 3.02
CA MET A 323 -12.36 6.66 3.14
C MET A 323 -13.10 6.23 4.42
N ASP A 324 -13.26 7.12 5.40
CA ASP A 324 -13.91 6.82 6.68
C ASP A 324 -15.44 6.71 6.57
N GLN A 325 -16.03 7.10 5.43
CA GLN A 325 -17.49 7.19 5.26
C GLN A 325 -18.09 6.07 4.41
N ASP A 326 -17.30 5.49 3.50
CA ASP A 326 -17.88 4.80 2.35
C ASP A 326 -17.63 3.28 2.42
N LYS A 327 -18.48 2.57 3.17
CA LYS A 327 -18.55 1.09 3.18
C LYS A 327 -19.39 0.55 1.99
N THR A 328 -19.76 1.39 1.03
CA THR A 328 -20.53 0.95 -0.16
C THR A 328 -19.65 0.21 -1.16
N THR A 329 -20.26 -0.63 -2.00
CA THR A 329 -19.61 -1.50 -2.99
C THR A 329 -18.83 -0.76 -4.10
N PHE A 330 -18.91 0.58 -4.14
CA PHE A 330 -18.27 1.44 -5.13
C PHE A 330 -17.15 2.32 -4.56
N SER A 331 -16.84 2.20 -3.27
CA SER A 331 -15.72 2.90 -2.65
C SER A 331 -14.38 2.46 -3.27
N PRO A 332 -13.41 3.38 -3.49
CA PRO A 332 -12.02 3.04 -3.81
C PRO A 332 -11.43 1.92 -2.93
N ALA A 333 -11.81 1.87 -1.66
CA ALA A 333 -11.37 0.85 -0.70
C ALA A 333 -11.85 -0.56 -1.09
N SER A 334 -12.99 -0.70 -1.76
CA SER A 334 -13.49 -2.00 -2.23
C SER A 334 -12.62 -2.62 -3.34
N TRP A 335 -11.82 -1.80 -4.01
CA TRP A 335 -10.93 -2.21 -5.10
C TRP A 335 -9.45 -2.29 -4.69
N SER A 336 -9.12 -2.00 -3.43
CA SER A 336 -7.74 -2.15 -2.96
C SER A 336 -7.29 -3.61 -3.09
N PRO A 337 -6.00 -3.88 -3.37
CA PRO A 337 -5.48 -5.24 -3.42
C PRO A 337 -5.81 -6.06 -2.16
N ARG A 338 -5.83 -5.41 -1.00
CA ARG A 338 -6.25 -6.01 0.29
C ARG A 338 -7.70 -6.46 0.28
N ALA A 339 -8.63 -5.59 -0.15
CA ALA A 339 -10.05 -5.95 -0.22
C ALA A 339 -10.33 -7.05 -1.26
N VAL A 340 -9.61 -7.06 -2.39
CA VAL A 340 -9.69 -8.15 -3.37
C VAL A 340 -9.15 -9.45 -2.77
N PHE A 341 -8.04 -9.40 -2.02
CA PHE A 341 -7.48 -10.55 -1.33
C PHE A 341 -8.44 -11.14 -0.29
N SER A 342 -9.03 -10.32 0.57
CA SER A 342 -10.00 -10.80 1.57
C SER A 342 -11.20 -11.48 0.90
N ARG A 343 -11.75 -10.90 -0.18
CA ARG A 343 -12.82 -11.56 -0.95
C ARG A 343 -12.38 -12.87 -1.58
N CYS A 344 -11.15 -12.93 -2.10
CA CYS A 344 -10.60 -14.15 -2.68
C CYS A 344 -10.41 -15.26 -1.62
N ARG A 345 -10.02 -14.91 -0.40
CA ARG A 345 -9.76 -15.85 0.70
C ARG A 345 -11.05 -16.30 1.40
N ASP A 346 -11.96 -15.36 1.67
CA ASP A 346 -13.07 -15.56 2.60
C ASP A 346 -14.41 -15.85 1.90
N SER A 347 -14.53 -15.61 0.58
CA SER A 347 -15.77 -15.86 -0.15
C SER A 347 -16.04 -17.36 -0.30
N LYS A 348 -17.28 -17.75 -0.03
CA LYS A 348 -17.82 -19.09 -0.30
C LYS A 348 -18.42 -19.21 -1.71
N ASN A 349 -18.43 -18.13 -2.48
CA ASN A 349 -18.98 -18.11 -3.83
C ASN A 349 -17.86 -18.34 -4.84
N ALA A 350 -17.83 -19.53 -5.44
CA ALA A 350 -16.89 -19.93 -6.47
C ALA A 350 -16.62 -18.86 -7.56
N LYS A 351 -17.66 -18.15 -8.02
CA LYS A 351 -17.52 -17.11 -9.05
C LYS A 351 -16.81 -15.86 -8.53
N GLU A 352 -17.14 -15.43 -7.31
CA GLU A 352 -16.47 -14.29 -6.67
C GLU A 352 -15.02 -14.64 -6.33
N THR A 353 -14.80 -15.84 -5.82
CA THR A 353 -13.50 -16.43 -5.51
C THR A 353 -12.59 -16.43 -6.74
N PHE A 354 -13.06 -16.98 -7.86
CA PHE A 354 -12.34 -16.94 -9.13
C PHE A 354 -12.10 -15.52 -9.63
N SER A 355 -13.13 -14.66 -9.63
CA SER A 355 -13.01 -13.27 -10.09
C SER A 355 -12.04 -12.45 -9.25
N SER A 356 -11.92 -12.74 -7.96
CA SER A 356 -10.99 -12.04 -7.06
C SER A 356 -9.57 -12.54 -7.27
N TRP A 357 -9.38 -13.86 -7.46
CA TRP A 357 -8.08 -14.43 -7.82
C TRP A 357 -7.54 -13.87 -9.14
N THR A 358 -8.36 -13.80 -10.19
CA THR A 358 -7.93 -13.27 -11.49
C THR A 358 -7.55 -11.80 -11.39
N ARG A 359 -8.27 -10.99 -10.60
CA ARG A 359 -7.89 -9.60 -10.31
C ARG A 359 -6.56 -9.48 -9.55
N LEU A 360 -6.31 -10.34 -8.56
CA LEU A 360 -5.01 -10.38 -7.87
C LEU A 360 -3.88 -10.72 -8.85
N VAL A 361 -4.08 -11.75 -9.69
CA VAL A 361 -3.10 -12.15 -10.71
C VAL A 361 -2.85 -11.01 -11.71
N GLN A 362 -3.90 -10.33 -12.17
CA GLN A 362 -3.76 -9.17 -13.06
C GLN A 362 -2.97 -8.03 -12.40
N ASN A 363 -3.29 -7.68 -11.15
CA ASN A 363 -2.54 -6.68 -10.40
C ASN A 363 -1.07 -7.09 -10.24
N TYR A 364 -0.82 -8.33 -9.80
CA TYR A 364 0.50 -8.90 -9.62
C TYR A 364 1.34 -8.90 -10.90
N ARG A 365 0.71 -9.21 -12.04
CA ARG A 365 1.40 -9.35 -13.32
C ARG A 365 1.83 -8.05 -13.95
N ARG A 366 1.13 -6.96 -13.64
CA ARG A 366 1.54 -5.61 -14.02
C ARG A 366 2.75 -5.11 -13.21
N ARG A 367 3.16 -5.83 -12.16
CA ARG A 367 4.31 -5.49 -11.32
C ARG A 367 5.62 -6.08 -11.86
N ASN A 368 6.67 -5.27 -11.79
CA ASN A 368 8.06 -5.59 -12.10
C ASN A 368 8.65 -6.61 -11.13
N ILE A 369 9.37 -7.59 -11.67
CA ILE A 369 10.17 -8.54 -10.89
C ILE A 369 11.61 -8.53 -11.39
N THR A 370 12.58 -8.35 -10.48
CA THR A 370 14.00 -8.31 -10.85
C THR A 370 14.51 -9.70 -11.21
N LYS A 371 14.22 -10.71 -10.37
CA LYS A 371 14.56 -12.10 -10.61
C LYS A 371 13.36 -12.80 -11.24
N ARG A 372 13.47 -13.11 -12.53
CA ARG A 372 12.38 -13.74 -13.30
C ARG A 372 11.86 -15.04 -12.68
N MET A 373 12.74 -15.81 -12.04
CA MET A 373 12.40 -17.10 -11.42
C MET A 373 11.56 -16.96 -10.15
N ASP A 374 11.52 -15.78 -9.55
CA ASP A 374 10.78 -15.51 -8.30
C ASP A 374 9.28 -15.30 -8.55
N ARG A 375 8.79 -15.45 -9.79
CA ARG A 375 7.42 -15.10 -10.17
C ARG A 375 6.32 -15.94 -9.49
N LEU A 376 6.60 -17.19 -9.14
CA LEU A 376 5.70 -18.01 -8.31
C LEU A 376 6.05 -17.87 -6.82
N PRO A 377 7.33 -17.93 -6.40
CA PRO A 377 7.71 -17.68 -5.01
C PRO A 377 7.17 -16.38 -4.40
N ALA A 378 7.11 -15.29 -5.16
CA ALA A 378 6.61 -14.00 -4.69
C ALA A 378 5.08 -13.94 -4.50
N LEU A 379 4.34 -14.97 -4.91
CA LEU A 379 2.91 -15.15 -4.62
C LEU A 379 2.63 -16.21 -3.57
N SER A 380 3.63 -17.03 -3.22
CA SER A 380 3.47 -18.24 -2.40
C SER A 380 2.75 -17.98 -1.07
N GLY A 381 3.03 -16.85 -0.41
CA GLY A 381 2.38 -16.47 0.83
C GLY A 381 0.89 -16.19 0.69
N ILE A 382 0.51 -15.48 -0.38
CA ILE A 382 -0.89 -15.19 -0.72
C ILE A 382 -1.62 -16.50 -1.03
N VAL A 383 -0.99 -17.36 -1.84
CA VAL A 383 -1.53 -18.65 -2.23
C VAL A 383 -1.74 -19.56 -1.03
N LYS A 384 -0.79 -19.59 -0.08
CA LYS A 384 -0.90 -20.39 1.14
C LYS A 384 -2.13 -19.98 1.96
N GLU A 385 -2.32 -18.69 2.22
CA GLU A 385 -3.46 -18.20 3.01
C GLU A 385 -4.80 -18.47 2.32
N ILE A 386 -4.84 -18.41 0.98
CA ILE A 386 -6.03 -18.78 0.20
C ILE A 386 -6.27 -20.29 0.22
N SER A 387 -5.22 -21.09 0.10
CA SER A 387 -5.29 -22.55 0.13
C SER A 387 -5.77 -23.06 1.48
N ASP A 388 -5.29 -22.46 2.57
CA ASP A 388 -5.66 -22.83 3.95
C ASP A 388 -7.15 -22.54 4.24
N ALA A 389 -7.79 -21.63 3.50
CA ALA A 389 -9.23 -21.37 3.59
C ALA A 389 -10.10 -22.45 2.90
N GLY A 390 -9.52 -23.30 2.05
CA GLY A 390 -10.12 -24.57 1.61
C GLY A 390 -11.05 -24.54 0.38
N GLU A 391 -11.38 -23.38 -0.18
CA GLU A 391 -12.43 -23.27 -1.23
C GLU A 391 -11.90 -23.38 -2.69
N HIS A 392 -10.58 -23.30 -2.91
CA HIS A 392 -9.98 -23.22 -4.26
C HIS A 392 -9.48 -24.55 -4.84
N GLY A 393 -9.42 -25.60 -4.00
CA GLY A 393 -8.77 -26.86 -4.36
C GLY A 393 -7.25 -26.74 -4.45
N ARG A 394 -6.62 -27.57 -5.28
CA ARG A 394 -5.15 -27.65 -5.41
C ARG A 394 -4.62 -26.46 -6.22
N TYR A 395 -3.52 -25.87 -5.75
CA TYR A 395 -2.76 -24.88 -6.50
C TYR A 395 -1.93 -25.53 -7.60
N LEU A 396 -2.02 -25.00 -8.81
CA LEU A 396 -1.41 -25.53 -10.03
C LEU A 396 -0.63 -24.40 -10.73
N ALA A 397 0.56 -24.09 -10.20
CA ALA A 397 1.51 -23.13 -10.79
C ALA A 397 0.88 -21.80 -11.26
N GLY A 398 0.01 -21.18 -10.46
CA GLY A 398 -0.68 -19.92 -10.79
C GLY A 398 -2.17 -20.06 -11.08
N LEU A 399 -2.69 -21.28 -11.18
CA LEU A 399 -4.11 -21.58 -11.37
C LEU A 399 -4.66 -22.43 -10.21
N TRP A 400 -5.98 -22.45 -10.03
CA TRP A 400 -6.66 -23.25 -9.02
C TRP A 400 -7.45 -24.38 -9.65
N SER A 401 -7.38 -25.59 -9.09
CA SER A 401 -8.04 -26.76 -9.68
C SER A 401 -9.57 -26.66 -9.70
N ALA A 402 -10.18 -25.96 -8.74
CA ALA A 402 -11.64 -25.80 -8.65
C ALA A 402 -12.24 -25.00 -9.81
N HIS A 403 -11.44 -24.18 -10.48
CA HIS A 403 -11.88 -23.30 -11.58
C HIS A 403 -11.06 -23.54 -12.84
N LEU A 404 -10.46 -24.72 -12.99
CA LEU A 404 -9.45 -24.94 -14.02
C LEU A 404 -9.97 -24.75 -15.46
N PRO A 405 -11.19 -25.18 -15.84
CA PRO A 405 -11.73 -24.92 -17.18
C PRO A 405 -11.79 -23.42 -17.51
N GLU A 406 -12.30 -22.59 -16.60
CA GLU A 406 -12.35 -21.14 -16.72
C GLU A 406 -10.94 -20.53 -16.66
N ALA A 407 -10.11 -21.02 -15.75
CA ALA A 407 -8.77 -20.51 -15.50
C ALA A 407 -7.86 -20.72 -16.71
N LEU A 408 -8.08 -21.76 -17.53
CA LEU A 408 -7.34 -22.05 -18.76
C LEU A 408 -7.73 -21.15 -19.95
N LEU A 409 -8.79 -20.33 -19.84
CA LEU A 409 -9.17 -19.36 -20.87
C LEU A 409 -8.27 -18.12 -20.88
N TRP A 410 -7.28 -18.05 -19.99
CA TRP A 410 -6.36 -16.93 -19.94
C TRP A 410 -5.61 -16.76 -21.27
N GLY A 411 -5.48 -15.52 -21.70
CA GLY A 411 -4.74 -15.12 -22.89
C GLY A 411 -3.86 -13.92 -22.62
N ALA A 412 -2.78 -13.82 -23.40
CA ALA A 412 -1.95 -12.62 -23.49
C ALA A 412 -1.81 -12.25 -24.96
N ARG A 413 -1.78 -10.95 -25.27
CA ARG A 413 -1.57 -10.50 -26.66
C ARG A 413 -0.18 -10.93 -27.13
N ALA A 414 -0.11 -11.65 -28.25
CA ALA A 414 1.12 -12.29 -28.74
C ALA A 414 2.30 -11.32 -28.94
N SER A 415 2.05 -10.07 -29.35
CA SER A 415 3.10 -9.05 -29.50
C SER A 415 3.76 -8.66 -28.17
N TYR A 416 3.02 -8.76 -27.06
CA TYR A 416 3.45 -8.29 -25.74
C TYR A 416 4.08 -9.39 -24.89
N ALA A 417 3.98 -10.66 -25.29
CA ALA A 417 4.33 -11.79 -24.44
C ALA A 417 5.31 -12.75 -25.12
N ARG A 418 6.31 -13.22 -24.37
CA ARG A 418 7.24 -14.27 -24.80
C ARG A 418 7.41 -15.33 -23.73
N ARG A 419 7.66 -16.57 -24.18
CA ARG A 419 7.99 -17.67 -23.28
C ARG A 419 9.34 -17.45 -22.61
N VAL A 420 9.42 -17.77 -21.32
CA VAL A 420 10.66 -17.64 -20.55
C VAL A 420 11.56 -18.86 -20.74
N PHE A 421 12.86 -18.58 -20.88
CA PHE A 421 13.95 -19.55 -20.76
C PHE A 421 14.97 -19.03 -19.73
N PRO A 422 15.46 -19.87 -18.81
CA PRO A 422 15.14 -21.31 -18.61
C PRO A 422 13.69 -21.55 -18.14
N TYR A 423 13.27 -22.82 -18.10
CA TYR A 423 11.92 -23.22 -17.70
C TYR A 423 11.52 -22.64 -16.33
N ARG A 424 10.31 -22.07 -16.24
CA ARG A 424 9.75 -21.50 -15.00
C ARG A 424 8.41 -22.09 -14.60
N ALA A 425 7.54 -22.35 -15.57
CA ALA A 425 6.19 -22.88 -15.34
C ALA A 425 5.68 -23.62 -16.58
N PRO A 426 4.68 -24.50 -16.43
CA PRO A 426 4.06 -25.23 -17.54
C PRO A 426 3.44 -24.31 -18.59
N SER A 427 3.31 -24.80 -19.83
CA SER A 427 2.81 -24.02 -20.97
C SER A 427 1.38 -23.48 -20.80
N TRP A 428 0.58 -24.15 -19.98
CA TRP A 428 -0.81 -23.80 -19.70
C TRP A 428 -0.94 -22.82 -18.53
N SER A 429 0.15 -22.44 -17.87
CA SER A 429 0.16 -21.42 -16.81
C SER A 429 0.61 -20.08 -17.36
N TRP A 430 -0.06 -19.00 -16.95
CA TRP A 430 0.35 -17.64 -17.28
C TRP A 430 1.77 -17.30 -16.80
N ALA A 431 2.26 -18.02 -15.77
CA ALA A 431 3.60 -17.83 -15.24
C ALA A 431 4.69 -18.28 -16.22
N CYS A 432 4.36 -18.94 -17.34
CA CYS A 432 5.36 -19.29 -18.35
C CYS A 432 5.78 -18.11 -19.25
N LEU A 433 5.06 -16.97 -19.18
CA LEU A 433 5.28 -15.80 -20.04
C LEU A 433 5.90 -14.60 -19.31
N GLU A 434 6.63 -13.78 -20.07
CA GLU A 434 7.05 -12.43 -19.70
C GLU A 434 6.77 -11.43 -20.80
N LYS A 435 6.83 -10.14 -20.46
CA LYS A 435 6.77 -9.09 -21.46
C LYS A 435 7.85 -9.25 -22.54
N SER A 436 7.46 -8.94 -23.76
CA SER A 436 8.39 -8.80 -24.88
C SER A 436 9.31 -7.58 -24.65
N PRO A 437 10.57 -7.60 -25.14
CA PRO A 437 11.44 -6.42 -25.09
C PRO A 437 10.77 -5.20 -25.72
N GLY A 438 10.94 -4.02 -25.10
CA GLY A 438 10.37 -2.76 -25.59
C GLY A 438 8.97 -2.42 -25.07
N TYR A 439 8.32 -3.32 -24.33
CA TYR A 439 7.05 -3.07 -23.64
C TYR A 439 7.28 -2.89 -22.14
N ASP A 440 6.35 -2.26 -21.42
CA ASP A 440 6.36 -2.16 -19.96
C ASP A 440 5.57 -3.32 -19.32
N GLU A 441 5.85 -3.68 -18.06
CA GLU A 441 5.08 -4.75 -17.38
C GLU A 441 3.60 -4.37 -17.23
N SER A 442 3.30 -3.08 -17.13
CA SER A 442 1.93 -2.56 -17.11
C SER A 442 1.12 -2.90 -18.38
N ASP A 443 1.79 -3.11 -19.52
CA ASP A 443 1.17 -3.52 -20.78
C ASP A 443 0.79 -5.02 -20.81
N PHE A 444 1.38 -5.82 -19.91
CA PHE A 444 1.14 -7.25 -19.83
C PHE A 444 -0.21 -7.52 -19.14
N ILE A 445 -1.26 -7.61 -19.95
CA ILE A 445 -2.62 -7.93 -19.48
C ILE A 445 -2.87 -9.42 -19.69
N ILE A 446 -3.27 -10.09 -18.60
CA ILE A 446 -3.89 -11.41 -18.66
C ILE A 446 -5.39 -11.20 -18.71
N ASP A 447 -6.00 -11.65 -19.80
CA ASP A 447 -7.46 -11.65 -19.96
C ASP A 447 -7.97 -13.07 -19.85
N TYR A 448 -8.94 -13.31 -18.97
CA TYR A 448 -9.58 -14.62 -18.80
C TYR A 448 -10.84 -14.78 -19.68
N GLY A 449 -11.13 -13.80 -20.54
CA GLY A 449 -12.32 -13.78 -21.38
C GLY A 449 -13.60 -13.49 -20.59
N THR A 450 -14.73 -13.47 -21.30
CA THR A 450 -16.07 -13.27 -20.70
C THR A 450 -16.53 -14.49 -19.92
N THR A 451 -17.60 -14.32 -19.13
CA THR A 451 -18.26 -15.37 -18.35
C THR A 451 -18.41 -16.67 -19.15
N LEU A 452 -17.88 -17.76 -18.62
CA LEU A 452 -18.01 -19.09 -19.21
C LEU A 452 -19.48 -19.52 -19.14
N GLU A 453 -20.14 -19.64 -20.29
CA GLU A 453 -21.57 -20.00 -20.36
C GLU A 453 -21.79 -21.50 -20.18
N LYS A 454 -20.89 -22.33 -20.73
CA LYS A 454 -20.99 -23.79 -20.67
C LYS A 454 -19.62 -24.45 -20.79
N VAL A 455 -19.34 -25.38 -19.87
CA VAL A 455 -18.12 -26.21 -19.89
C VAL A 455 -18.38 -27.47 -20.71
N TYR A 456 -17.59 -27.68 -21.76
CA TYR A 456 -17.59 -28.92 -22.55
C TYR A 456 -16.41 -29.85 -22.24
N THR A 457 -15.49 -29.38 -21.40
CA THR A 457 -14.25 -30.08 -21.05
C THR A 457 -14.41 -30.84 -19.74
N THR A 458 -13.87 -32.06 -19.67
CA THR A 458 -13.70 -32.81 -18.42
C THR A 458 -12.21 -32.92 -18.10
N ILE A 459 -11.81 -32.51 -16.89
CA ILE A 459 -10.44 -32.65 -16.40
C ILE A 459 -10.26 -34.07 -15.87
N LEU A 460 -9.29 -34.81 -16.42
CA LEU A 460 -9.01 -36.19 -16.03
C LEU A 460 -7.88 -36.29 -15.01
N GLU A 461 -6.83 -35.49 -15.18
CA GLU A 461 -5.65 -35.51 -14.30
C GLU A 461 -4.95 -34.16 -14.31
N THR A 462 -4.44 -33.76 -13.14
CA THR A 462 -3.60 -32.57 -12.99
C THR A 462 -2.45 -32.86 -12.03
N GLU A 463 -1.25 -32.47 -12.46
CA GLU A 463 -0.01 -32.62 -11.70
C GLU A 463 0.84 -31.35 -11.84
N CYS A 464 1.42 -30.91 -10.73
CA CYS A 464 2.47 -29.91 -10.68
C CYS A 464 3.52 -30.35 -9.67
N THR A 465 4.79 -30.32 -10.06
CA THR A 465 5.90 -30.77 -9.22
C THR A 465 6.66 -29.55 -8.70
N PRO A 466 6.64 -29.26 -7.39
CA PRO A 466 7.48 -28.23 -6.79
C PRO A 466 8.97 -28.54 -7.02
N SER A 467 9.77 -27.51 -7.31
CA SER A 467 11.23 -27.62 -7.41
C SER A 467 11.92 -27.55 -6.04
N GLY A 468 11.27 -26.97 -5.05
CA GLY A 468 11.84 -26.72 -3.72
C GLY A 468 10.90 -27.12 -2.59
N LYS A 469 11.23 -26.66 -1.37
CA LYS A 469 10.46 -26.96 -0.15
C LYS A 469 9.11 -26.24 -0.10
N ASP A 470 8.98 -25.11 -0.78
CA ASP A 470 7.74 -24.36 -0.87
C ASP A 470 6.81 -24.98 -1.94
N PRO A 471 5.67 -25.59 -1.55
CA PRO A 471 4.75 -26.23 -2.49
C PRO A 471 4.04 -25.23 -3.42
N PHE A 472 4.06 -23.94 -3.09
CA PHE A 472 3.43 -22.87 -3.88
C PHE A 472 4.45 -22.05 -4.69
N GLY A 473 5.74 -22.38 -4.57
CA GLY A 473 6.85 -21.65 -5.19
C GLY A 473 7.19 -22.14 -6.60
N THR A 474 8.49 -22.22 -6.89
CA THR A 474 8.99 -22.66 -8.20
C THR A 474 8.61 -24.12 -8.49
N VAL A 475 8.28 -24.41 -9.74
CA VAL A 475 7.92 -25.76 -10.21
C VAL A 475 8.93 -26.29 -11.23
N SER A 476 9.17 -27.59 -11.23
CA SER A 476 10.07 -28.29 -12.15
C SER A 476 9.32 -28.88 -13.35
N GLY A 477 8.01 -29.05 -13.22
CA GLY A 477 7.15 -29.66 -14.23
C GLY A 477 5.67 -29.49 -13.91
N GLY A 478 4.82 -29.80 -14.88
CA GLY A 478 3.38 -29.91 -14.66
C GLY A 478 2.62 -30.36 -15.90
N GLN A 479 1.57 -31.15 -15.69
CA GLN A 479 0.76 -31.78 -16.72
C GLN A 479 -0.72 -31.62 -16.40
N ILE A 480 -1.52 -31.40 -17.46
CA ILE A 480 -2.98 -31.46 -17.42
C ILE A 480 -3.42 -32.45 -18.49
N ARG A 481 -4.26 -33.41 -18.12
CA ARG A 481 -4.98 -34.30 -19.05
C ARG A 481 -6.47 -33.98 -18.97
N LEU A 482 -7.06 -33.72 -20.12
CA LEU A 482 -8.47 -33.37 -20.26
C LEU A 482 -9.09 -34.03 -21.49
N THR A 483 -10.41 -34.13 -21.51
CA THR A 483 -11.20 -34.56 -22.67
C THR A 483 -12.20 -33.48 -23.02
N ALA A 484 -12.33 -33.15 -24.31
CA ALA A 484 -13.31 -32.20 -24.81
C ALA A 484 -13.77 -32.63 -26.21
N PRO A 485 -14.97 -32.22 -26.65
CA PRO A 485 -15.39 -32.36 -28.04
C PRO A 485 -14.39 -31.66 -28.97
N LEU A 486 -14.00 -32.33 -30.06
CA LEU A 486 -13.25 -31.70 -31.14
C LEU A 486 -14.24 -30.91 -32.00
N LEU A 487 -13.96 -29.62 -32.17
CA LEU A 487 -14.59 -28.82 -33.21
C LEU A 487 -13.74 -29.01 -34.47
N GLU A 488 -14.36 -29.48 -35.55
CA GLU A 488 -13.77 -29.28 -36.88
C GLU A 488 -13.82 -27.77 -37.15
N VAL A 489 -12.64 -27.16 -37.28
CA VAL A 489 -12.47 -25.72 -37.53
C VAL A 489 -12.16 -25.48 -39.00
#